data_AF-A0A7J2SY20-F1
#
_entry.id   AF-A0A7J2SY20-F1
#
_cell.length_a   1.000
_cell.length_b   1.000
_cell.length_c   1.000
_cell.angle_alpha   90.00
_cell.angle_beta   90.00
_cell.angle_gamma   90.00
#
_symmetry.space_group_name_H-M   'P 1'
#
loop_
_entity.id
_entity.type
_entity.pdbx_description
1 polymer ?
#
loop_
_entity_poly.entity_id
_entity_poly.type
_entity_poly.pdbx_seq_one_letter_code
_entity_poly.pdbx_strand_id
1 'polypeptide(L)'
;MFVLFIVPAYAEISAMIPRSGSIVRYPQYAYWGLRIFPYLVGIHMGYTAVVTAEVEAIVSYLSAFFPTLMVSGVPSWEGFAVAVLATYFLLYNGIVILHCATSGAGLPLSMAYV
;
A
#
# COMPACT_ATOMS: atom_id res chain seq x y z
N MET A 1 4.36 18.90 2.31
CA MET A 1 5.34 19.81 1.66
C MET A 1 6.33 19.05 0.77
N PHE A 2 6.98 17.95 1.22
CA PHE A 2 7.94 17.19 0.39
C PHE A 2 7.37 16.55 -0.88
N VAL A 3 6.09 16.15 -0.87
CA VAL A 3 5.40 15.55 -2.03
C VAL A 3 5.45 16.46 -3.27
N LEU A 4 5.44 17.79 -3.07
CA LEU A 4 5.45 18.78 -4.16
C LEU A 4 6.76 18.79 -4.95
N PHE A 5 7.86 18.28 -4.40
CA PHE A 5 9.13 18.16 -5.10
C PHE A 5 9.33 16.77 -5.72
N ILE A 6 8.77 15.74 -5.10
CA ILE A 6 8.91 14.35 -5.55
C ILE A 6 8.04 14.06 -6.78
N VAL A 7 6.80 14.56 -6.79
CA VAL A 7 5.83 14.28 -7.86
C VAL A 7 6.28 14.83 -9.22
N PRO A 8 6.71 16.11 -9.36
CA PRO A 8 7.18 16.63 -10.64
C PRO A 8 8.43 15.90 -11.17
N ALA A 9 9.39 15.55 -10.30
CA ALA A 9 10.58 14.81 -10.71
C ALA A 9 10.23 13.42 -11.27
N TYR A 10 9.26 12.73 -10.68
CA TYR A 10 8.74 11.47 -11.21
C TYR A 10 7.95 11.66 -12.51
N ALA A 11 7.22 12.77 -12.64
CA ALA A 11 6.50 13.12 -13.87
C ALA A 11 7.46 13.38 -15.04
N GLU A 12 8.57 14.09 -14.82
CA GLU A 12 9.59 14.35 -15.85
C GLU A 12 10.24 13.04 -16.34
N ILE A 13 10.69 12.18 -15.42
CA ILE A 13 11.33 10.91 -15.77
C ILE A 13 10.35 9.98 -16.51
N SER A 14 9.09 9.93 -16.07
CA SER A 14 8.06 9.10 -16.71
C SER A 14 7.64 9.61 -18.08
N ALA A 15 7.67 10.92 -18.32
CA ALA A 15 7.45 11.52 -19.63
C ALA A 15 8.60 11.25 -20.60
N MET A 16 9.85 11.22 -20.13
CA MET A 16 11.03 10.93 -20.96
C MET A 16 11.16 9.45 -21.32
N ILE A 17 10.76 8.54 -20.42
CA ILE A 17 10.92 7.09 -20.60
C ILE A 17 9.57 6.40 -20.34
N PRO A 18 8.71 6.26 -21.38
CA PRO A 18 7.39 5.65 -21.23
C PRO A 18 7.51 4.11 -21.19
N ARG A 19 8.06 3.57 -20.10
CA ARG A 19 8.21 2.13 -19.85
C ARG A 19 7.48 1.72 -18.58
N SER A 20 6.87 0.53 -18.61
CA SER A 20 6.19 -0.05 -17.45
C SER A 20 7.17 -0.39 -16.32
N GLY A 21 6.70 -0.33 -15.08
CA GLY A 21 7.49 -0.64 -13.88
C GLY A 21 8.03 0.58 -13.12
N SER A 22 7.30 1.69 -13.11
CA SER A 22 7.73 3.02 -12.65
C SER A 22 8.52 3.03 -11.33
N ILE A 23 7.99 2.38 -10.30
CA ILE A 23 8.54 2.43 -8.93
C ILE A 23 9.91 1.79 -8.80
N VAL A 24 10.19 0.73 -9.57
CA VAL A 24 11.49 0.07 -9.52
C VAL A 24 12.40 0.57 -10.64
N ARG A 25 11.86 0.78 -11.85
CA ARG A 25 12.65 1.05 -13.05
C ARG A 25 13.09 2.51 -13.21
N TYR A 26 12.27 3.49 -12.85
CA TYR A 26 12.69 4.90 -12.93
C TYR A 26 13.91 5.22 -12.03
N PRO A 27 13.96 4.73 -10.79
CA PRO A 27 15.17 4.86 -9.98
C PRO A 27 16.35 4.02 -10.49
N GLN A 28 16.13 2.91 -11.22
CA GLN A 28 17.23 2.20 -11.90
C GLN A 28 17.85 3.02 -13.02
N TYR A 29 17.05 3.81 -13.73
CA TYR A 29 17.55 4.71 -14.77
C TYR A 29 18.25 5.95 -14.19
N ALA A 30 17.75 6.48 -13.06
CA ALA A 30 18.35 7.63 -12.38
C ALA A 30 19.63 7.25 -11.59
N TYR A 31 19.63 6.09 -10.95
CA TYR A 31 20.71 5.61 -10.09
C TYR A 31 21.22 4.26 -10.59
N TRP A 32 22.40 4.27 -11.22
CA TRP A 32 23.00 3.06 -11.77
C TRP A 32 23.68 2.18 -10.72
N GLY A 33 23.48 0.87 -10.86
CA GLY A 33 24.17 -0.19 -10.11
C GLY A 33 23.61 -0.42 -8.71
N LEU A 34 24.48 -0.82 -7.77
CA LEU A 34 24.10 -1.15 -6.39
C LEU A 34 23.57 0.05 -5.58
N ARG A 35 23.71 1.28 -6.09
CA ARG A 35 23.21 2.50 -5.44
C ARG A 35 21.68 2.55 -5.31
N ILE A 36 20.96 1.75 -6.08
CA ILE A 36 19.51 1.61 -5.93
C ILE A 36 19.10 0.74 -4.74
N PHE A 37 20.01 -0.08 -4.21
CA PHE A 37 19.66 -1.06 -3.18
C PHE A 37 18.96 -0.45 -1.95
N PRO A 38 19.43 0.66 -1.35
CA PRO A 38 18.74 1.29 -0.22
C PRO A 38 17.33 1.78 -0.59
N TYR A 39 17.14 2.22 -1.82
CA TYR A 39 15.85 2.68 -2.33
C TYR A 39 14.85 1.52 -2.46
N LEU A 40 15.28 0.37 -3.00
CA LEU A 40 14.44 -0.82 -3.12
C LEU A 40 14.05 -1.39 -1.75
N VAL A 41 15.00 -1.43 -0.81
CA VAL A 41 14.72 -1.83 0.57
C VAL A 41 13.74 -0.86 1.22
N GLY A 42 13.92 0.44 1.04
CA GLY A 42 13.03 1.47 1.57
C GLY A 42 11.60 1.35 1.03
N ILE A 43 11.43 1.10 -0.27
CA ILE A 43 10.12 0.84 -0.86
C ILE A 43 9.48 -0.41 -0.26
N HIS A 44 10.23 -1.51 -0.17
CA HIS A 44 9.69 -2.77 0.33
C HIS A 44 9.21 -2.61 1.78
N MET A 45 10.03 -2.01 2.64
CA MET A 45 9.68 -1.70 4.02
C MET A 45 8.46 -0.77 4.11
N GLY A 46 8.40 0.25 3.25
CA GLY A 46 7.25 1.16 3.16
C GLY A 46 5.96 0.43 2.84
N TYR A 47 5.96 -0.43 1.83
CA TYR A 47 4.78 -1.21 1.45
C TYR A 47 4.33 -2.17 2.55
N THR A 48 5.25 -2.84 3.23
CA THR A 48 4.89 -3.73 4.34
C THR A 48 4.34 -2.97 5.54
N ALA A 49 4.87 -1.76 5.81
CA ALA A 49 4.43 -0.93 6.93
C ALA A 49 3.02 -0.35 6.74
N VAL A 50 2.61 -0.09 5.48
CA VAL A 50 1.26 0.43 5.18
C VAL A 50 0.19 -0.52 5.67
N VAL A 51 0.30 -1.82 5.39
CA VAL A 51 -0.73 -2.80 5.81
C VAL A 51 -0.89 -2.81 7.33
N THR A 52 0.22 -2.79 8.07
CA THR A 52 0.17 -2.75 9.54
C THR A 52 -0.46 -1.46 10.07
N ALA A 53 -0.14 -0.31 9.46
CA ALA A 53 -0.69 0.98 9.88
C ALA A 53 -2.19 1.11 9.60
N GLU A 54 -2.66 0.62 8.44
CA GLU A 54 -4.09 0.60 8.09
C GLU A 54 -4.89 -0.30 9.03
N VAL A 55 -4.34 -1.46 9.40
CA VAL A 55 -4.99 -2.39 10.34
C VAL A 55 -5.09 -1.78 11.73
N GLU A 56 -4.04 -1.12 12.21
CA GLU A 56 -4.05 -0.40 13.49
C GLU A 56 -5.10 0.73 13.48
N ALA A 57 -5.17 1.49 12.38
CA ALA A 57 -6.17 2.53 12.21
C ALA A 57 -7.60 1.96 12.23
N ILE A 58 -7.86 0.85 11.53
CA ILE A 58 -9.18 0.19 11.51
C ILE A 58 -9.60 -0.22 12.93
N VAL A 59 -8.74 -0.90 13.68
CA VAL A 59 -9.05 -1.33 15.05
C VAL A 59 -9.24 -0.11 15.96
N SER A 60 -8.42 0.93 15.80
CA SER A 60 -8.54 2.17 16.57
C SER A 60 -9.85 2.92 16.28
N TYR A 61 -10.26 3.04 15.02
CA TYR A 61 -11.53 3.65 14.66
C TYR A 61 -12.74 2.82 15.11
N LEU A 62 -12.66 1.49 15.00
CA LEU A 62 -13.71 0.60 15.49
C LEU A 62 -13.84 0.62 17.01
N SER A 63 -12.74 0.87 17.74
CA SER A 63 -12.77 0.97 19.20
C SER A 63 -13.64 2.11 19.72
N ALA A 64 -13.87 3.15 18.90
CA ALA A 64 -14.82 4.21 19.22
C ALA A 64 -16.28 3.73 19.28
N PHE A 65 -16.62 2.68 18.51
CA PHE A 65 -17.96 2.10 18.49
C PHE A 65 -18.07 0.88 19.41
N PHE A 66 -17.02 0.07 19.48
CA PHE A 66 -16.96 -1.15 20.27
C PHE A 66 -15.76 -1.08 21.23
N PRO A 67 -15.96 -0.57 22.46
CA PRO A 67 -14.88 -0.38 23.42
C PRO A 67 -14.18 -1.68 23.83
N THR A 68 -14.80 -2.86 23.60
CA THR A 68 -14.22 -4.16 23.95
C THR A 68 -13.00 -4.53 23.12
N LEU A 69 -12.79 -3.88 21.97
CA LEU A 69 -11.67 -4.18 21.05
C LEU A 69 -10.32 -3.67 21.56
N MET A 70 -10.29 -2.65 22.43
CA MET A 70 -9.06 -2.05 22.94
C MET A 70 -9.12 -1.94 24.46
N VAL A 71 -8.12 -2.50 25.15
CA VAL A 71 -7.98 -2.42 26.60
C VAL A 71 -6.67 -1.71 26.90
N SER A 72 -6.74 -0.54 27.54
CA SER A 72 -5.55 0.25 27.94
C SER A 72 -4.59 0.58 26.78
N GLY A 73 -5.13 0.79 25.58
CA GLY A 73 -4.33 1.08 24.38
C GLY A 73 -3.71 -0.14 23.69
N VAL A 74 -4.02 -1.34 24.15
CA VAL A 74 -3.60 -2.61 23.53
C VAL A 74 -4.84 -3.33 23.00
N PRO A 75 -4.78 -3.94 21.80
CA PRO A 75 -5.90 -4.72 21.29
C PRO A 75 -6.20 -5.90 22.23
N SER A 76 -7.47 -6.05 22.57
CA SER A 76 -7.96 -7.23 23.29
C SER A 76 -7.91 -8.46 22.38
N TRP A 77 -8.24 -9.64 22.88
CA TRP A 77 -8.33 -10.84 22.06
C TRP A 77 -9.32 -10.67 20.88
N GLU A 78 -10.42 -9.94 21.11
CA GLU A 78 -11.39 -9.60 20.07
C GLU A 78 -10.81 -8.59 19.06
N GLY A 79 -10.11 -7.56 19.55
CA GLY A 79 -9.40 -6.61 18.70
C GLY A 79 -8.32 -7.26 17.82
N PHE A 80 -7.62 -8.25 18.37
CA PHE A 80 -6.65 -9.04 17.62
C PHE A 80 -7.30 -9.89 16.53
N ALA A 81 -8.44 -10.53 16.81
CA ALA A 81 -9.18 -11.28 15.80
C ALA A 81 -9.63 -10.36 14.64
N VAL A 82 -10.12 -9.15 14.95
CA VAL A 82 -10.47 -8.15 13.95
C VAL A 82 -9.23 -7.71 13.15
N ALA A 83 -8.09 -7.51 13.80
CA ALA A 83 -6.84 -7.15 13.12
C ALA A 83 -6.39 -8.23 12.11
N VAL A 84 -6.49 -9.51 12.47
CA VAL A 84 -6.16 -10.63 11.58
C VAL A 84 -7.12 -10.69 10.38
N LEU A 85 -8.41 -10.52 10.61
CA LEU A 85 -9.41 -10.49 9.55
C LEU A 85 -9.21 -9.28 8.62
N ALA A 86 -8.90 -8.11 9.17
CA ALA A 86 -8.60 -6.91 8.40
C ALA A 86 -7.33 -7.09 7.55
N THR A 87 -6.29 -7.70 8.13
CA THR A 87 -5.05 -8.03 7.41
C THR A 87 -5.32 -9.01 6.27
N TYR A 88 -6.10 -10.06 6.53
CA TYR A 88 -6.52 -11.01 5.49
C TYR A 88 -7.32 -10.31 4.39
N PHE A 89 -8.26 -9.41 4.74
CA PHE A 89 -9.02 -8.65 3.76
C PHE A 89 -8.11 -7.77 2.88
N LEU A 90 -7.19 -7.02 3.48
CA LEU A 90 -6.29 -6.12 2.75
C LEU A 90 -5.28 -6.87 1.86
N LEU A 91 -4.76 -8.02 2.30
CA LEU A 91 -3.79 -8.81 1.52
C LEU A 91 -4.46 -9.71 0.47
N TYR A 92 -5.53 -10.41 0.84
CA TYR A 92 -6.17 -11.42 -0.01
C TYR A 92 -7.19 -10.79 -0.97
N ASN A 93 -8.07 -9.91 -0.48
CA ASN A 93 -9.02 -9.20 -1.34
C ASN A 93 -8.40 -7.97 -2.01
N GLY A 94 -7.25 -7.47 -1.53
CA GLY A 94 -6.56 -6.34 -2.16
C GLY A 94 -6.08 -6.60 -3.59
N ILE A 95 -5.81 -7.86 -3.94
CA ILE A 95 -5.39 -8.25 -5.30
C ILE A 95 -6.57 -8.15 -6.30
N VAL A 96 -7.81 -8.37 -5.84
CA VAL A 96 -8.99 -8.47 -6.72
C VAL A 96 -9.94 -7.28 -6.58
N ILE A 97 -10.24 -6.85 -5.35
CA ILE A 97 -11.27 -5.85 -5.04
C ILE A 97 -10.71 -4.43 -5.07
N LEU A 98 -9.53 -4.19 -4.47
CA LEU A 98 -8.91 -2.85 -4.49
C LEU A 98 -8.45 -2.43 -5.88
N HIS A 99 -8.02 -3.37 -6.74
CA HIS A 99 -7.76 -3.06 -8.15
C HIS A 99 -9.00 -2.52 -8.86
N CYS A 100 -10.18 -3.09 -8.60
CA CYS A 100 -11.46 -2.61 -9.15
C CYS A 100 -11.93 -1.30 -8.48
N ALA A 101 -11.70 -1.12 -7.17
CA ALA A 101 -12.08 0.09 -6.45
C ALA A 101 -11.20 1.30 -6.79
N THR A 102 -9.91 1.10 -7.06
CA THR A 102 -8.94 2.18 -7.38
C THR A 102 -8.88 2.54 -8.85
N SER A 103 -9.26 1.63 -9.76
CA SER A 103 -9.34 1.91 -11.21
C SER A 103 -10.64 2.62 -11.62
N GLY A 104 -11.61 2.77 -10.70
CA GLY A 104 -12.93 3.34 -10.99
C GLY A 104 -13.79 2.48 -11.93
N ALA A 105 -13.27 1.34 -12.39
CA ALA A 105 -13.96 0.38 -13.21
C ALA A 105 -14.52 -0.70 -12.27
N GLY A 106 -15.82 -0.64 -11.98
CA GLY A 106 -16.55 -1.64 -11.19
C GLY A 106 -16.67 -3.03 -11.85
N LEU A 107 -15.64 -3.49 -12.56
CA LEU A 107 -15.60 -4.78 -13.24
C LEU A 107 -14.25 -5.47 -13.00
N PRO A 108 -14.25 -6.74 -12.56
CA PRO A 108 -13.04 -7.54 -12.51
C PRO A 108 -12.52 -7.74 -13.94
N LEU A 109 -11.45 -7.02 -14.30
CA LEU A 109 -10.72 -7.20 -15.57
C LEU A 109 -10.04 -8.57 -15.70
N SER A 110 -10.29 -9.51 -14.77
CA SER A 110 -9.81 -10.89 -14.85
C SER A 110 -10.36 -11.68 -16.05
N MET A 111 -11.31 -11.13 -16.81
CA MET A 111 -11.84 -11.73 -18.05
C MET A 111 -11.47 -10.97 -19.34
N ALA A 112 -10.68 -9.90 -19.28
CA ALA A 112 -10.26 -9.15 -20.48
C ALA A 112 -8.93 -9.64 -21.09
N TYR A 113 -8.29 -10.64 -20.48
CA TYR A 113 -7.05 -11.25 -20.96
C TYR A 113 -7.17 -12.77 -21.11
N VAL A 114 -8.27 -13.22 -21.72
CA VAL A 114 -8.31 -14.42 -22.58
C VAL A 114 -8.68 -13.96 -23.98
#